data_AF-A0A938C4X8-F1
#
_entry.id   AF-A0A938C4X8-F1
#
_cell.length_a   1.000
_cell.length_b   1.000
_cell.length_c   1.000
_cell.angle_alpha   90.00
_cell.angle_beta   90.00
_cell.angle_gamma   90.00
#
_symmetry.space_group_name_H-M   'P 1'
#
loop_
_entity.id
_entity.type
_entity.pdbx_description
1 polymer ?
#
loop_
_entity_poly.entity_id
_entity_poly.type
_entity_poly.pdbx_seq_one_letter_code
_entity_poly.pdbx_strand_id
1 'polypeptide(L)'
;MRIQRRSGAQAYPTKPVRVIAPSGAGGPVDVICRTVTHGLSEVLGQQVVVENRVGAAGLIGTEFVSKQAPDGYTLLFGFSGPLAIVPNLNPNTPYDPVRDLVPISQVAAAPYVLLVHPSVPAKSVKQLVALARSRPGKMNFSSGGNGVGIHMAGELFKIAAGVSIVHVPYKGAAPAMTALMAGEVDMMFNGLSPALPHMRSGKLRALAVGGEKRSPLFPDLPTIKESGFNFNTEGWYGMLAPRGTPQAIVTTLHGALVKALATPDVKRLFEKLAVESVGGSPQEFADLIRTEGAQWAKVINAAGLKM
;
A
#
# COMPACT_ATOMS: atom_id res chain seq x y z
N MET A 1 25.73 -34.85 -41.28
CA MET A 1 25.01 -34.85 -39.98
C MET A 1 24.95 -33.40 -39.49
N ARG A 2 23.84 -32.68 -39.70
CA ARG A 2 23.68 -31.28 -39.28
C ARG A 2 23.44 -31.24 -37.76
N ILE A 3 24.33 -30.59 -37.02
CA ILE A 3 24.13 -30.29 -35.60
C ILE A 3 23.00 -29.27 -35.52
N GLN A 4 21.80 -29.73 -35.21
CA GLN A 4 20.69 -28.90 -34.77
C GLN A 4 21.09 -28.31 -33.41
N ARG A 5 21.60 -27.08 -33.40
CA ARG A 5 21.70 -26.30 -32.15
C ARG A 5 20.27 -26.09 -31.66
N ARG A 6 19.86 -26.85 -30.64
CA ARG A 6 18.72 -26.48 -29.79
C ARG A 6 19.07 -25.11 -29.22
N SER A 7 18.41 -24.07 -29.71
CA SER A 7 18.31 -22.80 -29.00
C SER A 7 17.68 -23.14 -27.65
N GLY A 8 18.51 -23.26 -26.61
CA GLY A 8 18.02 -23.35 -25.25
C GLY A 8 17.31 -22.04 -24.96
N ALA A 9 16.03 -22.10 -24.60
CA ALA A 9 15.36 -20.98 -23.97
C ALA A 9 16.24 -20.56 -22.79
N GLN A 10 16.88 -19.39 -22.90
CA GLN A 10 17.78 -18.91 -21.88
C GLN A 10 16.95 -18.68 -20.62
N ALA A 11 17.23 -19.42 -19.54
CA ALA A 11 16.41 -19.40 -18.34
C ALA A 11 16.43 -17.99 -17.73
N TYR A 12 15.29 -17.31 -17.78
CA TYR A 12 15.08 -16.05 -17.08
C TYR A 12 15.09 -16.29 -15.55
N PRO A 13 15.69 -15.40 -14.72
CA PRO A 13 16.52 -14.25 -15.09
C PRO A 13 18.01 -14.60 -15.26
N THR A 14 18.72 -13.89 -16.15
CA THR A 14 20.18 -14.03 -16.37
C THR A 14 21.02 -12.83 -15.93
N LYS A 15 20.36 -11.80 -15.41
CA LYS A 15 20.98 -10.57 -14.88
C LYS A 15 20.11 -10.04 -13.73
N PRO A 16 20.59 -9.07 -12.94
CA PRO A 16 19.80 -8.49 -11.86
C PRO A 16 18.45 -7.96 -12.33
N VAL A 17 17.42 -8.16 -11.51
CA VAL A 17 16.07 -7.62 -11.71
C VAL A 17 15.94 -6.34 -10.88
N ARG A 18 15.36 -5.30 -11.46
CA ARG A 18 15.10 -4.05 -10.77
C ARG A 18 13.62 -3.95 -10.39
N VAL A 19 13.36 -3.58 -9.15
CA VAL A 19 12.01 -3.32 -8.63
C VAL A 19 11.91 -1.85 -8.25
N ILE A 20 10.99 -1.15 -8.90
CA ILE A 20 10.69 0.25 -8.61
C ILE A 20 9.65 0.30 -7.50
N ALA A 21 10.03 0.91 -6.37
CA ALA A 21 9.13 1.20 -5.27
C ALA A 21 8.69 2.67 -5.37
N PRO A 22 7.41 2.97 -5.71
CA PRO A 22 6.91 4.32 -5.93
C PRO A 22 6.62 5.08 -4.62
N SER A 23 7.50 4.95 -3.62
CA SER A 23 7.35 5.52 -2.27
C SER A 23 8.69 5.95 -1.68
N GLY A 24 8.66 6.92 -0.76
CA GLY A 24 9.85 7.32 0.00
C GLY A 24 10.38 6.18 0.88
N ALA A 25 11.69 6.22 1.11
CA ALA A 25 12.38 5.25 1.98
C ALA A 25 11.81 5.26 3.39
N GLY A 26 11.71 4.09 4.02
CA GLY A 26 11.16 3.92 5.37
C GLY A 26 9.63 4.00 5.48
N GLY A 27 8.93 4.25 4.37
CA GLY A 27 7.47 4.10 4.29
C GLY A 27 7.05 2.62 4.22
N PRO A 28 5.75 2.31 4.41
CA PRO A 28 5.27 0.92 4.44
C PRO A 28 5.53 0.17 3.12
N VAL A 29 5.34 0.83 1.98
CA VAL A 29 5.64 0.28 0.64
C VAL A 29 7.12 -0.13 0.53
N ASP A 30 8.05 0.74 0.94
CA ASP A 30 9.50 0.49 0.85
C ASP A 30 9.94 -0.67 1.77
N VAL A 31 9.46 -0.68 3.01
CA VAL A 31 9.78 -1.73 3.99
C VAL A 31 9.30 -3.11 3.52
N ILE A 32 8.07 -3.20 3.03
CA ILE A 32 7.52 -4.47 2.52
C ILE A 32 8.22 -4.87 1.22
N CYS A 33 8.45 -3.93 0.30
CA CYS A 33 9.18 -4.18 -0.94
C CYS A 33 10.54 -4.81 -0.66
N ARG A 34 11.37 -4.17 0.17
CA ARG A 34 12.73 -4.65 0.49
C ARG A 34 12.73 -6.02 1.15
N THR A 35 11.78 -6.26 2.05
CA THR A 35 11.59 -7.57 2.71
C THR A 35 11.36 -8.68 1.68
N VAL A 36 10.47 -8.44 0.72
CA VAL A 36 10.06 -9.45 -0.27
C VAL A 36 11.10 -9.62 -1.36
N THR A 37 11.74 -8.53 -1.82
CA THR A 37 12.80 -8.62 -2.83
C THR A 37 14.05 -9.33 -2.33
N HIS A 38 14.31 -9.29 -1.02
CA HIS A 38 15.39 -10.06 -0.41
C HIS A 38 15.15 -11.57 -0.60
N GLY A 39 14.00 -12.08 -0.15
CA GLY A 39 13.65 -13.49 -0.36
C GLY A 39 13.51 -13.85 -1.84
N LEU A 40 13.02 -12.93 -2.68
CA LEU A 40 12.93 -13.15 -4.12
C LEU A 40 14.30 -13.32 -4.77
N SER A 41 15.32 -12.61 -4.30
CA SER A 41 16.70 -12.74 -4.80
C SER A 41 17.26 -14.14 -4.55
N GLU A 42 17.00 -14.70 -3.36
CA GLU A 42 17.43 -16.06 -3.01
C GLU A 42 16.74 -17.11 -3.89
N VAL A 43 15.43 -16.97 -4.10
CA VAL A 43 14.65 -17.92 -4.91
C VAL A 43 15.01 -17.85 -6.40
N LEU A 44 15.28 -16.65 -6.93
CA LEU A 44 15.65 -16.48 -8.34
C LEU A 44 17.12 -16.79 -8.62
N GLY A 45 17.98 -16.83 -7.60
CA GLY A 45 19.43 -16.95 -7.78
C GLY A 45 20.06 -15.76 -8.51
N GLN A 46 19.37 -14.61 -8.52
CA GLN A 46 19.81 -13.36 -9.12
C GLN A 46 19.48 -12.20 -8.18
N GLN A 47 20.31 -11.16 -8.20
CA GLN A 47 20.07 -9.99 -7.37
C GLN A 47 18.78 -9.27 -7.79
N VAL A 48 17.94 -8.93 -6.81
CA VAL A 48 16.77 -8.06 -7.00
C VAL A 48 17.03 -6.74 -6.28
N VAL A 49 17.13 -5.65 -7.05
CA VAL A 49 17.50 -4.31 -6.53
C VAL A 49 16.27 -3.42 -6.43
N VAL A 50 16.08 -2.79 -5.27
CA VAL A 50 15.00 -1.82 -5.03
C VAL A 50 15.49 -0.40 -5.33
N GLU A 51 14.77 0.31 -6.20
CA GLU A 51 14.95 1.73 -6.48
C GLU A 51 13.69 2.50 -6.10
N ASN A 52 13.82 3.51 -5.23
CA ASN A 52 12.70 4.36 -4.85
C ASN A 52 12.49 5.46 -5.89
N ARG A 53 11.30 5.53 -6.51
CA ARG A 53 10.90 6.62 -7.42
C ARG A 53 9.66 7.34 -6.90
N VAL A 54 9.87 8.42 -6.16
CA VAL A 54 8.83 9.08 -5.37
C VAL A 54 8.07 10.15 -6.15
N GLY A 55 6.86 10.47 -5.67
CA GLY A 55 6.11 11.67 -6.05
C GLY A 55 4.72 11.38 -6.63
N ALA A 56 3.85 12.39 -6.55
CA ALA A 56 2.46 12.36 -7.04
C ALA A 56 1.69 11.08 -6.64
N ALA A 57 1.73 10.73 -5.35
CA ALA A 57 1.10 9.52 -4.81
C ALA A 57 1.52 8.21 -5.51
N GLY A 58 2.75 8.16 -6.01
CA GLY A 58 3.33 7.01 -6.69
C GLY A 58 3.16 7.02 -8.20
N LEU A 59 2.44 8.00 -8.77
CA LEU A 59 2.20 8.14 -10.20
C LEU A 59 3.53 8.14 -10.99
N ILE A 60 4.54 8.88 -10.53
CA ILE A 60 5.83 9.02 -11.25
C ILE A 60 6.53 7.66 -11.40
N GLY A 61 6.60 6.86 -10.33
CA GLY A 61 7.24 5.55 -10.38
C GLY A 61 6.45 4.55 -11.21
N THR A 62 5.12 4.58 -11.12
CA THR A 62 4.23 3.71 -11.90
C THR A 62 4.27 4.04 -13.39
N GLU A 63 4.21 5.33 -13.75
CA GLU A 63 4.36 5.79 -15.12
C GLU A 63 5.69 5.32 -15.71
N PHE A 64 6.78 5.49 -14.96
CA PHE A 64 8.09 5.04 -15.40
C PHE A 64 8.09 3.55 -15.75
N VAL A 65 7.56 2.69 -14.88
CA VAL A 65 7.50 1.23 -15.13
C VAL A 65 6.59 0.90 -16.31
N SER A 66 5.42 1.54 -16.42
CA SER A 66 4.46 1.27 -17.51
C SER A 66 5.06 1.47 -18.91
N LYS A 67 6.14 2.26 -19.02
CA LYS A 67 6.86 2.59 -20.25
C LYS A 67 8.17 1.80 -20.43
N GLN A 68 8.50 0.88 -19.53
CA GLN A 68 9.72 0.07 -19.65
C GLN A 68 9.56 -1.08 -20.64
N ALA A 69 10.71 -1.62 -21.07
CA ALA A 69 10.74 -2.84 -21.87
C ALA A 69 10.02 -4.00 -21.14
N PRO A 70 9.15 -4.75 -21.82
CA PRO A 70 8.43 -5.87 -21.23
C PRO A 70 9.28 -7.14 -21.15
N ASP A 71 10.50 -7.04 -20.63
CA ASP A 71 11.49 -8.12 -20.58
C ASP A 71 11.63 -8.77 -19.19
N GLY A 72 10.83 -8.33 -18.22
CA GLY A 72 10.84 -8.80 -16.83
C GLY A 72 11.89 -8.15 -15.93
N TYR A 73 12.84 -7.39 -16.46
CA TYR A 73 13.97 -6.87 -15.66
C TYR A 73 13.69 -5.51 -14.99
N THR A 74 12.57 -4.86 -15.31
CA THR A 74 12.07 -3.73 -14.51
C THR A 74 10.63 -4.01 -14.10
N LEU A 75 10.41 -4.12 -12.80
CA LEU A 75 9.12 -4.42 -12.19
C LEU A 75 8.65 -3.24 -11.32
N LEU A 76 7.36 -3.19 -11.06
CA LEU A 76 6.72 -2.25 -10.15
C LEU A 76 6.33 -2.96 -8.87
N PHE A 77 6.73 -2.41 -7.72
CA PHE A 77 6.11 -2.75 -6.45
C PHE A 77 4.94 -1.80 -6.19
N GLY A 78 3.76 -2.21 -6.65
CA GLY A 78 2.55 -1.41 -6.66
C GLY A 78 1.79 -1.41 -5.33
N PHE A 79 0.94 -0.39 -5.18
CA PHE A 79 -0.02 -0.25 -4.08
C PHE A 79 -1.27 0.49 -4.57
N SER A 80 -2.32 0.57 -3.74
CA SER A 80 -3.64 1.09 -4.15
C SER A 80 -3.64 2.54 -4.68
N GLY A 81 -2.74 3.40 -4.18
CA GLY A 81 -2.65 4.81 -4.60
C GLY A 81 -2.57 4.97 -6.11
N PRO A 82 -1.43 4.64 -6.74
CA PRO A 82 -1.25 4.83 -8.18
C PRO A 82 -2.04 3.85 -9.05
N LEU A 83 -2.52 2.73 -8.48
CA LEU A 83 -3.15 1.65 -9.26
C LEU A 83 -4.68 1.63 -9.22
N ALA A 84 -5.31 2.24 -8.22
CA ALA A 84 -6.76 2.23 -8.06
C ALA A 84 -7.34 3.62 -7.72
N ILE A 85 -6.60 4.47 -7.02
CA ILE A 85 -7.12 5.76 -6.53
C ILE A 85 -6.80 6.90 -7.50
N VAL A 86 -5.51 7.12 -7.79
CA VAL A 86 -5.02 8.27 -8.57
C VAL A 86 -5.64 8.36 -9.97
N PRO A 87 -5.80 7.27 -10.75
CA PRO A 87 -6.46 7.34 -12.06
C PRO A 87 -7.91 7.87 -12.00
N ASN A 88 -8.58 7.72 -10.86
CA ASN A 88 -9.94 8.23 -10.64
C ASN A 88 -9.95 9.66 -10.08
N LEU A 89 -8.83 10.16 -9.56
CA LEU A 89 -8.70 11.54 -9.04
C LEU A 89 -8.11 12.51 -10.08
N ASN A 90 -7.18 12.02 -10.91
CA ASN A 90 -6.45 12.82 -11.87
C ASN A 90 -6.74 12.31 -13.30
N PRO A 91 -7.54 13.04 -14.11
CA PRO A 91 -7.88 12.64 -15.47
C PRO A 91 -6.66 12.63 -16.41
N ASN A 92 -5.57 13.31 -16.05
CA ASN A 92 -4.33 13.36 -16.83
C ASN A 92 -3.32 12.26 -16.45
N THR A 93 -3.77 11.20 -15.77
CA THR A 93 -2.89 10.08 -15.42
C THR A 93 -2.34 9.43 -16.70
N PRO A 94 -1.00 9.35 -16.88
CA PRO A 94 -0.38 9.01 -18.16
C PRO A 94 -0.27 7.49 -18.43
N TYR A 95 -1.01 6.68 -17.66
CA TYR A 95 -1.08 5.23 -17.79
C TYR A 95 -2.47 4.75 -17.35
N ASP A 96 -2.86 3.58 -17.85
CA ASP A 96 -4.00 2.82 -17.37
C ASP A 96 -3.47 1.58 -16.61
N PRO A 97 -3.73 1.43 -15.30
CA PRO A 97 -3.21 0.31 -14.51
C PRO A 97 -3.64 -1.08 -15.00
N VAL A 98 -4.82 -1.19 -15.62
CA VAL A 98 -5.40 -2.45 -16.09
C VAL A 98 -4.86 -2.80 -17.48
N ARG A 99 -4.63 -1.79 -18.33
CA ARG A 99 -4.14 -1.98 -19.69
C ARG A 99 -2.62 -2.07 -19.76
N ASP A 100 -1.90 -1.19 -19.06
CA ASP A 100 -0.47 -0.92 -19.27
C ASP A 100 0.45 -1.70 -18.32
N LEU A 101 -0.12 -2.44 -17.37
CA LEU A 101 0.63 -3.27 -16.43
C LEU A 101 0.07 -4.70 -16.41
N VAL A 102 0.96 -5.65 -16.13
CA VAL A 102 0.66 -7.07 -15.99
C VAL A 102 0.84 -7.44 -14.52
N PRO A 103 -0.24 -7.75 -13.78
CA PRO A 103 -0.14 -8.23 -12.40
C PRO A 103 0.67 -9.53 -12.31
N ILE A 104 1.55 -9.64 -11.33
CA ILE A 104 2.30 -10.88 -11.03
C ILE A 104 1.70 -11.58 -9.82
N SER A 105 1.50 -10.85 -8.72
CA SER A 105 0.87 -11.37 -7.49
C SER A 105 0.57 -10.22 -6.55
N GLN A 106 -0.53 -10.31 -5.82
CA GLN A 106 -0.66 -9.60 -4.56
C GLN A 106 0.33 -10.20 -3.58
N VAL A 107 1.13 -9.35 -2.96
CA VAL A 107 2.20 -9.74 -2.03
C VAL A 107 1.68 -9.70 -0.61
N ALA A 108 0.97 -8.62 -0.27
CA ALA A 108 0.58 -8.35 1.10
C ALA A 108 -0.73 -7.57 1.17
N ALA A 109 -1.46 -7.78 2.26
CA ALA A 109 -2.49 -6.89 2.77
C ALA A 109 -2.02 -6.34 4.12
N ALA A 110 -2.29 -5.07 4.40
CA ALA A 110 -1.92 -4.44 5.65
C ALA A 110 -3.03 -3.50 6.13
N PRO A 111 -3.58 -3.74 7.32
CA PRO A 111 -4.60 -2.86 7.86
C PRO A 111 -4.00 -1.49 8.18
N TYR A 112 -4.80 -0.44 7.99
CA TYR A 112 -4.48 0.87 8.54
C TYR A 112 -4.91 0.95 10.00
N VAL A 113 -4.16 1.67 10.82
CA VAL A 113 -4.52 1.99 12.20
C VAL A 113 -4.90 3.45 12.31
N LEU A 114 -6.01 3.74 12.98
CA LEU A 114 -6.44 5.08 13.35
C LEU A 114 -5.69 5.52 14.60
N LEU A 115 -4.83 6.52 14.43
CA LEU A 115 -3.96 7.09 15.44
C LEU A 115 -4.39 8.52 15.77
N VAL A 116 -4.21 8.90 17.03
CA VAL A 116 -4.34 10.28 17.49
C VAL A 116 -3.13 10.68 18.33
N HIS A 117 -2.80 11.98 18.32
CA HIS A 117 -1.83 12.53 19.26
C HIS A 117 -2.40 12.44 20.71
N PRO A 118 -1.58 12.19 21.75
CA PRO A 118 -2.07 12.03 23.13
C PRO A 118 -2.86 13.23 23.70
N SER A 119 -2.63 14.45 23.19
CA SER A 119 -3.38 15.66 23.58
C SER A 119 -4.83 15.67 23.11
N VAL A 120 -5.18 14.85 22.11
CA VAL A 120 -6.57 14.72 21.65
C VAL A 120 -7.36 13.98 22.74
N PRO A 121 -8.43 14.56 23.30
CA PRO A 121 -9.20 13.99 24.39
C PRO A 121 -10.18 12.90 23.90
N ALA A 122 -9.67 11.94 23.12
CA ALA A 122 -10.39 10.77 22.64
C ALA A 122 -9.58 9.50 22.92
N LYS A 123 -10.25 8.49 23.50
CA LYS A 123 -9.70 7.16 23.79
C LYS A 123 -10.42 6.04 23.04
N SER A 124 -11.42 6.38 22.23
CA SER A 124 -12.12 5.45 21.34
C SER A 124 -12.59 6.17 20.08
N VAL A 125 -12.92 5.42 19.03
CA VAL A 125 -13.47 6.00 17.79
C VAL A 125 -14.76 6.77 18.06
N LYS A 126 -15.64 6.27 18.94
CA LYS A 126 -16.88 6.97 19.33
C LYS A 126 -16.60 8.33 19.97
N GLN A 127 -15.61 8.41 20.88
CA GLN A 127 -15.20 9.67 21.50
C GLN A 127 -14.58 10.63 20.48
N LEU A 128 -13.77 10.12 19.54
CA LEU A 128 -13.20 10.92 18.47
C LEU A 128 -14.31 11.53 17.59
N VAL A 129 -15.31 10.74 17.21
CA VAL A 129 -16.45 11.21 16.41
C VAL A 129 -17.27 12.26 17.17
N ALA A 130 -17.56 12.04 18.45
CA ALA A 130 -18.26 13.03 19.28
C ALA A 130 -17.47 14.35 19.35
N LEU A 131 -16.14 14.27 19.54
CA LEU A 131 -15.26 15.43 19.58
C LEU A 131 -15.26 16.19 18.24
N ALA A 132 -15.12 15.48 17.11
CA ALA A 132 -15.13 16.07 15.78
C ALA A 132 -16.49 16.74 15.45
N ARG A 133 -17.61 16.13 15.85
CA ARG A 133 -18.95 16.73 15.71
C ARG A 133 -19.12 18.00 16.54
N SER A 134 -18.53 18.05 17.73
CA SER A 134 -18.58 19.26 18.57
C SER A 134 -17.72 20.42 18.04
N ARG A 135 -16.79 20.14 17.11
CA ARG A 135 -15.81 21.09 16.59
C ARG A 135 -15.65 20.96 15.06
N PRO A 136 -16.71 21.16 14.27
CA PRO A 136 -16.68 20.94 12.83
C PRO A 136 -15.61 21.81 12.15
N GLY A 137 -14.75 21.19 11.36
CA GLY A 137 -13.67 21.86 10.62
C GLY A 137 -12.50 22.36 11.47
N LYS A 138 -12.48 22.06 12.78
CA LYS A 138 -11.38 22.44 13.68
C LYS A 138 -10.37 21.32 13.89
N MET A 139 -10.80 20.07 13.75
CA MET A 139 -9.89 18.94 13.75
C MET A 139 -9.27 18.74 12.38
N ASN A 140 -8.07 18.16 12.35
CA ASN A 140 -7.39 17.84 11.11
C ASN A 140 -6.77 16.42 11.12
N PHE A 141 -6.41 15.92 9.95
CA PHE A 141 -5.67 14.67 9.81
C PHE A 141 -4.58 14.76 8.76
N SER A 142 -3.44 14.11 9.01
CA SER A 142 -2.35 14.05 8.03
C SER A 142 -2.45 12.83 7.11
N SER A 143 -1.93 12.96 5.89
CA SER A 143 -1.62 11.83 5.01
C SER A 143 -0.26 11.98 4.35
N GLY A 144 0.21 10.90 3.70
CA GLY A 144 1.39 10.95 2.84
C GLY A 144 1.20 11.62 1.47
N GLY A 145 0.09 12.31 1.25
CA GLY A 145 -0.22 13.04 0.02
C GLY A 145 -1.68 12.87 -0.42
N ASN A 146 -2.10 13.64 -1.42
CA ASN A 146 -3.42 13.49 -2.04
C ASN A 146 -3.49 12.18 -2.83
N GLY A 147 -4.59 11.45 -2.70
CA GLY A 147 -4.83 10.22 -3.48
C GLY A 147 -4.08 8.96 -3.02
N VAL A 148 -3.39 8.99 -1.88
CA VAL A 148 -2.85 7.77 -1.26
C VAL A 148 -3.90 7.10 -0.37
N GLY A 149 -3.78 5.79 -0.12
CA GLY A 149 -4.74 5.05 0.71
C GLY A 149 -4.98 5.64 2.11
N ILE A 150 -3.97 6.27 2.72
CA ILE A 150 -4.11 6.99 4.00
C ILE A 150 -5.06 8.19 3.90
N HIS A 151 -4.95 8.98 2.83
CA HIS A 151 -5.86 10.10 2.58
C HIS A 151 -7.29 9.56 2.44
N MET A 152 -7.44 8.53 1.62
CA MET A 152 -8.74 7.94 1.36
C MET A 152 -9.38 7.28 2.59
N ALA A 153 -8.58 6.70 3.49
CA ALA A 153 -9.06 6.18 4.77
C ALA A 153 -9.65 7.30 5.66
N GLY A 154 -9.00 8.47 5.70
CA GLY A 154 -9.53 9.65 6.39
C GLY A 154 -10.83 10.17 5.77
N GLU A 155 -10.91 10.20 4.44
CA GLU A 155 -12.12 10.61 3.72
C GLU A 155 -13.29 9.63 3.92
N LEU A 156 -13.03 8.33 3.89
CA LEU A 156 -14.01 7.30 4.25
C LEU A 156 -14.52 7.48 5.69
N PHE A 157 -13.62 7.76 6.64
CA PHE A 157 -14.01 8.04 8.02
C PHE A 157 -14.90 9.28 8.12
N LYS A 158 -14.55 10.38 7.43
CA LYS A 158 -15.38 11.61 7.39
C LYS A 158 -16.80 11.33 6.89
N ILE A 159 -16.92 10.61 5.76
CA ILE A 159 -18.20 10.25 5.17
C ILE A 159 -19.00 9.34 6.12
N ALA A 160 -18.40 8.23 6.56
CA ALA A 160 -19.08 7.22 7.34
C ALA A 160 -19.49 7.72 8.74
N ALA A 161 -18.68 8.58 9.35
CA ALA A 161 -18.98 9.16 10.65
C ALA A 161 -19.82 10.45 10.57
N GLY A 162 -19.98 11.03 9.38
CA GLY A 162 -20.64 12.33 9.19
C GLY A 162 -19.94 13.45 9.96
N VAL A 163 -18.63 13.57 9.79
CA VAL A 163 -17.79 14.56 10.51
C VAL A 163 -17.03 15.46 9.54
N SER A 164 -16.82 16.71 9.95
CA SER A 164 -16.02 17.68 9.21
C SER A 164 -14.62 17.79 9.83
N ILE A 165 -13.63 17.22 9.15
CA ILE A 165 -12.21 17.19 9.55
C ILE A 165 -11.38 17.63 8.34
N VAL A 166 -10.39 18.48 8.57
CA VAL A 166 -9.52 19.04 7.51
C VAL A 166 -8.41 18.06 7.16
N HIS A 167 -8.20 17.79 5.88
CA HIS A 167 -7.07 17.00 5.41
C HIS A 167 -5.81 17.88 5.25
N VAL A 168 -4.67 17.40 5.75
CA VAL A 168 -3.35 18.05 5.61
C VAL A 168 -2.39 17.09 4.88
N PRO A 169 -2.11 17.31 3.58
CA PRO A 169 -1.21 16.43 2.82
C PRO A 169 0.27 16.74 3.08
N TYR A 170 1.07 15.69 3.30
CA TYR A 170 2.54 15.78 3.38
C TYR A 170 3.18 15.07 2.18
N LYS A 171 4.48 15.29 1.97
CA LYS A 171 5.28 14.63 0.92
C LYS A 171 5.73 13.21 1.35
N GLY A 172 4.79 12.37 1.73
CA GLY A 172 5.03 10.98 2.16
C GLY A 172 4.59 10.67 3.59
N ALA A 173 4.46 9.38 3.91
CA ALA A 173 3.91 8.94 5.20
C ALA A 173 4.83 9.24 6.40
N ALA A 174 6.15 9.25 6.20
CA ALA A 174 7.11 9.56 7.26
C ALA A 174 6.98 11.00 7.80
N PRO A 175 7.02 12.07 6.97
CA PRO A 175 6.81 13.42 7.48
C PRO A 175 5.41 13.64 8.08
N ALA A 176 4.36 12.99 7.53
CA ALA A 176 3.02 13.02 8.13
C ALA A 176 3.01 12.43 9.56
N MET A 177 3.67 11.29 9.76
CA MET A 177 3.80 10.66 11.07
C MET A 177 4.57 11.55 12.05
N THR A 178 5.63 12.21 11.60
CA THR A 178 6.38 13.18 12.42
C THR A 178 5.50 14.33 12.88
N ALA A 179 4.69 14.91 11.99
CA ALA A 179 3.75 15.98 12.33
C ALA A 179 2.71 15.54 13.37
N LEU A 180 2.18 14.32 13.25
CA LEU A 180 1.27 13.75 14.25
C LEU A 180 1.96 13.58 15.62
N MET A 181 3.19 13.05 15.64
CA MET A 181 3.95 12.92 16.88
C MET A 181 4.29 14.26 17.52
N ALA A 182 4.45 15.32 16.73
CA ALA A 182 4.67 16.68 17.20
C ALA A 182 3.38 17.37 17.67
N GLY A 183 2.20 16.78 17.41
CA GLY A 183 0.91 17.38 17.72
C GLY A 183 0.51 18.51 16.78
N GLU A 184 1.15 18.63 15.61
CA GLU A 184 0.78 19.58 14.56
C GLU A 184 -0.54 19.18 13.88
N VAL A 185 -0.85 17.88 13.92
CA VAL A 185 -2.12 17.32 13.46
C VAL A 185 -2.77 16.45 14.53
N ASP A 186 -4.10 16.33 14.50
CA ASP A 186 -4.84 15.62 15.54
C ASP A 186 -4.83 14.11 15.35
N MET A 187 -4.98 13.66 14.10
CA MET A 187 -5.16 12.24 13.79
C MET A 187 -4.52 11.82 12.47
N MET A 188 -4.38 10.52 12.29
CA MET A 188 -3.86 9.92 11.06
C MET A 188 -4.34 8.48 10.95
N PHE A 189 -4.67 8.04 9.73
CA PHE A 189 -4.62 6.62 9.40
C PHE A 189 -3.20 6.28 8.93
N ASN A 190 -2.61 5.18 9.36
CA ASN A 190 -1.32 4.75 8.79
C ASN A 190 -1.22 3.23 8.75
N GLY A 191 -0.27 2.68 7.98
CA GLY A 191 0.08 1.27 8.14
C GLY A 191 0.45 0.97 9.59
N LEU A 192 0.01 -0.19 10.10
CA LEU A 192 0.28 -0.57 11.48
C LEU A 192 1.78 -0.68 11.77
N SER A 193 2.55 -1.26 10.84
CA SER A 193 4.01 -1.43 10.91
C SER A 193 4.79 -0.18 11.36
N PRO A 194 4.76 0.95 10.62
CA PRO A 194 5.47 2.17 11.03
C PRO A 194 4.89 2.83 12.29
N ALA A 195 3.67 2.49 12.70
CA ALA A 195 3.07 3.00 13.93
C ALA A 195 3.49 2.21 15.19
N LEU A 196 3.93 0.95 15.04
CA LEU A 196 4.23 0.04 16.16
C LEU A 196 5.13 0.66 17.23
N PRO A 197 6.29 1.28 16.89
CA PRO A 197 7.19 1.79 17.92
C PRO A 197 6.56 2.93 18.72
N HIS A 198 5.77 3.78 18.06
CA HIS A 198 5.16 4.97 18.65
C HIS A 198 3.92 4.64 19.49
N MET A 199 3.17 3.62 19.08
CA MET A 199 2.09 3.06 19.88
C MET A 199 2.62 2.43 21.16
N ARG A 200 3.68 1.60 21.06
CA ARG A 200 4.30 0.94 22.21
C ARG A 200 4.93 1.92 23.20
N SER A 201 5.53 3.00 22.71
CA SER A 201 6.12 4.03 23.58
C SER A 201 5.10 5.02 24.13
N GLY A 202 3.81 4.92 23.77
CA GLY A 202 2.78 5.88 24.17
C GLY A 202 2.90 7.26 23.52
N LYS A 203 3.80 7.44 22.53
CA LYS A 203 3.93 8.71 21.78
C LYS A 203 2.68 8.98 20.94
N LEU A 204 1.98 7.93 20.52
CA LEU A 204 0.72 7.99 19.80
C LEU A 204 -0.29 7.03 20.42
N ARG A 205 -1.57 7.38 20.37
CA ARG A 205 -2.66 6.50 20.81
C ARG A 205 -3.38 5.92 19.60
N ALA A 206 -3.43 4.60 19.51
CA ALA A 206 -4.29 3.91 18.56
C ALA A 206 -5.72 3.80 19.10
N LEU A 207 -6.71 4.04 18.24
CA LEU A 207 -8.14 3.97 18.60
C LEU A 207 -8.84 2.74 17.99
N ALA A 208 -8.45 2.38 16.77
CA ALA A 208 -8.94 1.20 16.08
C ALA A 208 -8.01 0.80 14.94
N VAL A 209 -8.08 -0.47 14.55
CA VAL A 209 -7.43 -1.01 13.36
C VAL A 209 -8.46 -1.25 12.26
N GLY A 210 -8.06 -1.12 11.00
CA GLY A 210 -8.80 -1.62 9.86
C GLY A 210 -8.68 -3.13 9.75
N GLY A 211 -9.05 -3.67 8.61
CA GLY A 211 -9.20 -5.10 8.37
C GLY A 211 -10.51 -5.66 8.96
N GLU A 212 -10.77 -6.92 8.63
CA GLU A 212 -11.92 -7.68 9.14
C GLU A 212 -11.70 -8.21 10.55
N LYS A 213 -10.45 -8.27 11.00
CA LYS A 213 -10.04 -8.87 12.28
C LYS A 213 -9.08 -7.94 13.01
N ARG A 214 -9.05 -8.05 14.34
CA ARG A 214 -8.04 -7.35 15.15
C ARG A 214 -6.65 -7.83 14.79
N SER A 215 -5.67 -6.96 14.98
CA SER A 215 -4.27 -7.35 14.82
C SER A 215 -3.85 -8.28 15.97
N PRO A 216 -3.17 -9.42 15.69
CA PRO A 216 -2.61 -10.26 16.76
C PRO A 216 -1.53 -9.54 17.58
N LEU A 217 -0.92 -8.46 17.05
CA LEU A 217 0.03 -7.63 17.80
C LEU A 217 -0.64 -6.71 18.83
N PHE A 218 -1.94 -6.43 18.69
CA PHE A 218 -2.74 -5.62 19.63
C PHE A 218 -4.15 -6.21 19.74
N PRO A 219 -4.32 -7.34 20.44
CA PRO A 219 -5.61 -8.02 20.55
C PRO A 219 -6.70 -7.17 21.23
N ASP A 220 -6.31 -6.20 22.05
CA ASP A 220 -7.21 -5.28 22.74
C ASP A 220 -7.66 -4.09 21.87
N LEU A 221 -6.99 -3.84 20.74
CA LEU A 221 -7.34 -2.75 19.84
C LEU A 221 -8.51 -3.20 18.94
N PRO A 222 -9.70 -2.60 19.06
CA PRO A 222 -10.86 -3.02 18.27
C PRO A 222 -10.66 -2.68 16.79
N THR A 223 -11.41 -3.35 15.93
CA THR A 223 -11.55 -2.93 14.54
C THR A 223 -12.44 -1.68 14.41
N ILE A 224 -12.37 -1.01 13.26
CA ILE A 224 -13.32 0.07 12.90
C ILE A 224 -14.76 -0.43 12.93
N LYS A 225 -15.01 -1.66 12.43
CA LYS A 225 -16.34 -2.29 12.45
C LYS A 225 -16.83 -2.56 13.87
N GLU A 226 -15.99 -3.14 14.74
CA GLU A 226 -16.31 -3.35 16.16
C GLU A 226 -16.57 -2.03 16.90
N SER A 227 -15.99 -0.93 16.41
CA SER A 227 -16.22 0.41 16.94
C SER A 227 -17.56 1.04 16.50
N GLY A 228 -18.31 0.36 15.63
CA GLY A 228 -19.65 0.75 15.18
C GLY A 228 -19.70 1.46 13.82
N PHE A 229 -18.64 1.36 12.99
CA PHE A 229 -18.61 1.99 11.68
C PHE A 229 -18.41 0.96 10.56
N ASN A 230 -19.33 0.92 9.60
CA ASN A 230 -19.35 -0.11 8.55
C ASN A 230 -18.48 0.26 7.35
N PHE A 231 -17.18 0.47 7.58
CA PHE A 231 -16.19 0.62 6.53
C PHE A 231 -14.89 -0.07 6.91
N ASN A 232 -14.10 -0.46 5.91
CA ASN A 232 -12.79 -1.06 6.11
C ASN A 232 -11.70 -0.14 5.56
N THR A 233 -10.56 -0.08 6.25
CA THR A 233 -9.37 0.66 5.83
C THR A 233 -8.16 -0.26 5.83
N GLU A 234 -7.89 -0.83 4.67
CA GLU A 234 -6.82 -1.78 4.45
C GLU A 234 -6.08 -1.39 3.17
N GLY A 235 -4.76 -1.44 3.20
CA GLY A 235 -3.93 -1.29 2.02
C GLY A 235 -3.47 -2.65 1.52
N TRP A 236 -3.13 -2.73 0.25
CA TRP A 236 -2.47 -3.88 -0.34
C TRP A 236 -1.24 -3.47 -1.13
N TYR A 237 -0.35 -4.44 -1.32
CA TYR A 237 0.88 -4.29 -2.07
C TYR A 237 1.04 -5.49 -2.99
N GLY A 238 1.63 -5.28 -4.16
CA GLY A 238 1.85 -6.36 -5.12
C GLY A 238 2.89 -6.04 -6.16
N MET A 239 3.33 -7.07 -6.88
CA MET A 239 4.32 -6.94 -7.94
C MET A 239 3.60 -6.91 -9.30
N LEU A 240 4.03 -6.01 -10.18
CA LEU A 240 3.54 -5.89 -11.56
C LEU A 240 4.71 -5.74 -12.53
N ALA A 241 4.49 -6.14 -13.78
CA ALA A 241 5.41 -5.93 -14.90
C ALA A 241 4.79 -5.00 -15.95
N PRO A 242 5.58 -4.45 -16.89
CA PRO A 242 5.06 -3.69 -18.02
C PRO A 242 4.18 -4.55 -18.95
N ARG A 243 3.21 -3.92 -19.62
CA ARG A 243 2.37 -4.58 -20.65
C ARG A 243 3.22 -5.28 -21.71
N GLY A 244 2.83 -6.49 -22.05
CA GLY A 244 3.49 -7.31 -23.07
C GLY A 244 4.58 -8.22 -22.52
N THR A 245 4.81 -8.22 -21.19
CA THR A 245 5.78 -9.13 -20.57
C THR A 245 5.37 -10.58 -20.86
N PRO A 246 6.26 -11.42 -21.42
CA PRO A 246 5.92 -12.80 -21.79
C PRO A 246 5.33 -13.60 -20.62
N GLN A 247 4.27 -14.36 -20.90
CA GLN A 247 3.59 -15.16 -19.88
C GLN A 247 4.54 -16.10 -19.12
N ALA A 248 5.53 -16.67 -19.81
CA ALA A 248 6.54 -17.52 -19.18
C ALA A 248 7.34 -16.78 -18.09
N ILE A 249 7.67 -15.50 -18.32
CA ILE A 249 8.37 -14.65 -17.33
C ILE A 249 7.45 -14.34 -16.16
N VAL A 250 6.17 -14.00 -16.43
CA VAL A 250 5.17 -13.75 -15.38
C VAL A 250 4.98 -14.99 -14.50
N THR A 251 4.88 -16.18 -15.12
CA THR A 251 4.77 -17.45 -14.39
C THR A 251 6.00 -17.74 -13.54
N THR A 252 7.22 -17.52 -14.06
CA THR A 252 8.46 -17.68 -13.28
C THR A 252 8.50 -16.69 -12.10
N LEU A 253 8.19 -15.42 -12.34
CA LEU A 253 8.17 -14.38 -11.30
C LEU A 253 7.12 -14.68 -10.23
N HIS A 254 5.91 -15.08 -10.63
CA HIS A 254 4.85 -15.45 -9.68
C HIS A 254 5.27 -16.65 -8.83
N GLY A 255 5.77 -17.72 -9.44
CA GLY A 255 6.23 -18.91 -8.72
C GLY A 255 7.37 -18.60 -7.75
N ALA A 256 8.31 -17.73 -8.16
CA ALA A 256 9.40 -17.29 -7.29
C ALA A 256 8.90 -16.40 -6.15
N LEU A 257 7.93 -15.52 -6.41
CA LEU A 257 7.35 -14.61 -5.43
C LEU A 257 6.56 -15.37 -4.36
N VAL A 258 5.72 -16.34 -4.73
CA VAL A 258 5.00 -17.19 -3.78
C VAL A 258 5.97 -17.97 -2.88
N LYS A 259 7.04 -18.52 -3.46
CA LYS A 259 8.11 -19.20 -2.70
C LYS A 259 8.82 -18.24 -1.74
N ALA A 260 9.14 -17.03 -2.19
CA ALA A 260 9.78 -16.01 -1.36
C ALA A 260 8.90 -15.65 -0.15
N LEU A 261 7.59 -15.47 -0.36
CA LEU A 261 6.63 -15.22 0.73
C LEU A 261 6.52 -16.39 1.72
N ALA A 262 6.80 -17.62 1.27
CA ALA A 262 6.79 -18.79 2.12
C ALA A 262 8.05 -18.94 3.00
N THR A 263 9.12 -18.20 2.72
CA THR A 263 10.39 -18.28 3.46
C THR A 263 10.23 -17.86 4.93
N PRO A 264 10.95 -18.49 5.87
CA PRO A 264 10.84 -18.14 7.29
C PRO A 264 11.15 -16.68 7.60
N ASP A 265 12.12 -16.08 6.90
CA ASP A 265 12.54 -14.71 7.18
C ASP A 265 11.52 -13.68 6.69
N VAL A 266 10.91 -13.90 5.52
CA VAL A 266 9.81 -13.04 5.05
C VAL A 266 8.60 -13.18 5.97
N LYS A 267 8.21 -14.40 6.34
CA LYS A 267 7.09 -14.63 7.28
C LYS A 267 7.32 -13.91 8.63
N ARG A 268 8.50 -14.10 9.22
CA ARG A 268 8.86 -13.48 10.50
C ARG A 268 8.85 -11.96 10.43
N LEU A 269 9.32 -11.38 9.33
CA LEU A 269 9.26 -9.95 9.12
C LEU A 269 7.81 -9.47 8.94
N PHE A 270 6.98 -10.17 8.17
CA PHE A 270 5.57 -9.83 7.98
C PHE A 270 4.79 -9.87 9.30
N GLU A 271 4.99 -10.92 10.10
CA GLU A 271 4.41 -11.03 11.45
C GLU A 271 4.82 -9.85 12.34
N LYS A 272 6.11 -9.49 12.36
CA LYS A 272 6.62 -8.34 13.12
C LYS A 272 6.02 -7.01 12.66
N LEU A 273 5.61 -6.91 11.41
CA LEU A 273 5.03 -5.71 10.80
C LEU A 273 3.50 -5.72 10.83
N ALA A 274 2.86 -6.78 11.34
CA ALA A 274 1.42 -7.05 11.24
C ALA A 274 0.89 -6.91 9.80
N VAL A 275 1.66 -7.48 8.87
CA VAL A 275 1.32 -7.57 7.45
C VAL A 275 0.87 -9.00 7.17
N GLU A 276 -0.26 -9.15 6.49
CA GLU A 276 -0.74 -10.43 6.02
C GLU A 276 -0.07 -10.78 4.69
N SER A 277 0.55 -11.96 4.62
CA SER A 277 1.06 -12.51 3.37
C SER A 277 -0.09 -13.06 2.55
N VAL A 278 -0.21 -12.65 1.29
CA VAL A 278 -1.30 -13.10 0.41
C VAL A 278 -0.80 -14.12 -0.63
N GLY A 279 0.03 -13.71 -1.60
CA GLY A 279 0.59 -14.61 -2.60
C GLY A 279 -0.44 -15.18 -3.59
N GLY A 280 -1.52 -14.45 -3.86
CA GLY A 280 -2.58 -14.86 -4.78
C GLY A 280 -2.14 -14.89 -6.24
N SER A 281 -2.98 -15.45 -7.10
CA SER A 281 -2.72 -15.55 -8.55
C SER A 281 -2.66 -14.17 -9.23
N PRO A 282 -2.01 -14.08 -10.41
CA PRO A 282 -2.05 -12.89 -11.25
C PRO A 282 -3.48 -12.38 -11.53
N GLN A 283 -4.42 -13.30 -11.76
CA GLN A 283 -5.80 -12.96 -12.09
C GLN A 283 -6.55 -12.37 -10.90
N GLU A 284 -6.43 -12.97 -9.71
CA GLU A 284 -7.02 -12.43 -8.48
C GLU A 284 -6.49 -11.02 -8.20
N PHE A 285 -5.20 -10.78 -8.44
CA PHE A 285 -4.63 -9.45 -8.26
C PHE A 285 -5.12 -8.43 -9.32
N ALA A 286 -5.31 -8.87 -10.57
CA ALA A 286 -5.94 -8.04 -11.60
C ALA A 286 -7.38 -7.65 -11.24
N ASP A 287 -8.15 -8.61 -10.70
CA ASP A 287 -9.53 -8.38 -10.26
C ASP A 287 -9.59 -7.44 -9.05
N LEU A 288 -8.65 -7.54 -8.11
CA LEU A 288 -8.52 -6.61 -6.99
C LEU A 288 -8.32 -5.17 -7.49
N ILE A 289 -7.37 -4.94 -8.40
CA ILE A 289 -7.08 -3.59 -8.94
C ILE A 289 -8.34 -3.00 -9.60
N ARG A 290 -9.06 -3.80 -10.39
CA ARG A 290 -10.27 -3.35 -11.09
C ARG A 290 -11.42 -3.04 -10.14
N THR A 291 -11.70 -3.95 -9.20
CA THR A 291 -12.82 -3.84 -8.27
C THR A 291 -12.61 -2.69 -7.28
N GLU A 292 -11.39 -2.54 -6.76
CA GLU A 292 -11.05 -1.45 -5.87
C GLU A 292 -11.04 -0.10 -6.60
N GLY A 293 -10.57 -0.04 -7.86
CA GLY A 293 -10.66 1.16 -8.68
C GLY A 293 -12.10 1.66 -8.84
N ALA A 294 -13.04 0.75 -9.12
CA ALA A 294 -14.47 1.08 -9.20
C ALA A 294 -15.06 1.52 -7.86
N GLN A 295 -14.61 0.93 -6.74
CA GLN A 295 -14.99 1.36 -5.40
C GLN A 295 -14.50 2.79 -5.11
N TRP A 296 -13.23 3.08 -5.40
CA TRP A 296 -12.65 4.39 -5.16
C TRP A 296 -13.28 5.47 -6.02
N ALA A 297 -13.65 5.19 -7.27
CA ALA A 297 -14.40 6.13 -8.10
C ALA A 297 -15.69 6.61 -7.41
N LYS A 298 -16.44 5.71 -6.76
CA LYS A 298 -17.66 6.06 -6.02
C LYS A 298 -17.36 6.96 -4.82
N VAL A 299 -16.32 6.62 -4.04
CA VAL A 299 -15.93 7.39 -2.84
C VAL A 299 -15.44 8.79 -3.24
N ILE A 300 -14.60 8.87 -4.26
CA ILE A 300 -14.05 10.14 -4.79
C ILE A 300 -15.17 11.08 -5.22
N ASN A 301 -16.15 10.55 -5.98
CA ASN A 301 -17.31 11.32 -6.41
C ASN A 301 -18.18 11.77 -5.22
N ALA A 302 -18.44 10.88 -4.26
CA ALA A 302 -19.21 11.21 -3.06
C ALA A 302 -18.53 12.26 -2.17
N ALA A 303 -17.19 12.23 -2.10
CA ALA A 303 -16.39 13.18 -1.34
C ALA A 303 -16.09 14.48 -2.10
N GLY A 304 -16.43 14.57 -3.40
CA GLY A 304 -16.14 15.72 -4.24
C GLY A 304 -14.64 15.98 -4.47
N LEU A 305 -13.81 14.93 -4.37
CA LEU A 305 -12.35 15.05 -4.45
C LEU A 305 -11.90 15.17 -5.91
N LYS A 306 -10.90 16.02 -6.15
CA LYS A 306 -10.21 16.19 -7.44
C LYS A 306 -8.73 16.51 -7.21
N MET A 307 -7.88 16.17 -8.17
CA MET A 307 -6.46 16.57 -8.22
C MET A 307 -6.16 17.40 -9.46
#